data_AF-A0A7L9IZE0-F1
#
_entry.id   AF-A0A7L9IZE0-F1
#
_cell.length_a   1.000
_cell.length_b   1.000
_cell.length_c   1.000
_cell.angle_alpha   90.00
_cell.angle_beta   90.00
_cell.angle_gamma   90.00
#
_symmetry.space_group_name_H-M   'P 1'
#
loop_
_entity.id
_entity.type
_entity.pdbx_description
1 polymer ?
#
loop_
_entity_poly.entity_id
_entity_poly.type
_entity_poly.pdbx_seq_one_letter_code
_entity_poly.pdbx_strand_id
1 'polypeptide(L)'
;MSSQVTVDPWSKSWHGAARIDGRSGYELVIPTNGQTEYRTYRVLTYRDGRLVTLKTPQSAWSWDIVAEYSGYTGWSRSTRDGKVLVTRKTAYRVHETSRFDRRTTTYQWKNGAWSRPVASTRNARASQKAAESVFGWNIPYLKRL
;
A
#
# COMPACT_ATOMS: atom_id res chain seq x y z
N MET A 1 -2.36 -41.92 -9.40
CA MET A 1 -1.60 -40.68 -9.68
C MET A 1 -2.07 -39.63 -8.70
N SER A 2 -1.26 -39.30 -7.70
CA SER A 2 -1.56 -38.24 -6.73
C SER A 2 -1.29 -36.90 -7.41
N SER A 3 -2.34 -36.11 -7.67
CA SER A 3 -2.17 -34.72 -8.10
C SER A 3 -1.60 -33.95 -6.92
N GLN A 4 -0.34 -33.53 -7.01
CA GLN A 4 0.20 -32.54 -6.09
C GLN A 4 -0.62 -31.26 -6.27
N VAL A 5 -1.45 -30.95 -5.27
CA VAL A 5 -2.05 -29.62 -5.15
C VAL A 5 -0.88 -28.68 -4.88
N THR A 6 -0.42 -27.97 -5.90
CA THR A 6 0.49 -26.84 -5.72
C THR A 6 -0.32 -25.77 -5.01
N VAL A 7 -0.28 -25.77 -3.68
CA VAL A 7 -0.70 -24.60 -2.90
C VAL A 7 0.20 -23.48 -3.35
N ASP A 8 -0.36 -22.52 -4.08
CA ASP A 8 0.33 -21.28 -4.39
C ASP A 8 0.91 -20.74 -3.07
N PRO A 9 2.23 -20.55 -2.93
CA PRO A 9 2.81 -20.00 -1.69
C PRO A 9 2.22 -18.63 -1.32
N TRP A 10 1.52 -17.98 -2.26
CA TRP A 10 0.77 -16.73 -2.11
C TRP A 10 -0.72 -16.92 -1.83
N SER A 11 -1.22 -18.16 -1.74
CA SER A 11 -2.55 -18.52 -1.19
C SER A 11 -2.68 -18.22 0.31
N LYS A 12 -1.71 -17.52 0.90
CA LYS A 12 -1.82 -16.99 2.26
C LYS A 12 -2.92 -15.93 2.22
N SER A 13 -4.10 -16.31 2.68
CA SER A 13 -5.25 -15.48 3.02
C SER A 13 -4.95 -14.33 3.99
N TRP A 14 -3.68 -14.15 4.38
CA TRP A 14 -3.20 -13.23 5.40
C TRP A 14 -1.85 -12.61 5.04
N HIS A 15 -1.84 -11.29 4.84
CA HIS A 15 -0.60 -10.54 4.63
C HIS A 15 0.03 -10.09 5.96
N GLY A 16 -0.79 -9.60 6.89
CA GLY A 16 -0.35 -9.12 8.20
C GLY A 16 -1.38 -8.22 8.86
N ALA A 17 -1.12 -7.88 10.13
CA ALA A 17 -1.89 -6.88 10.86
C ALA A 17 -0.99 -5.68 11.09
N ALA A 18 -1.47 -4.47 10.86
CA ALA A 18 -0.72 -3.26 11.19
C ALA A 18 -1.63 -2.16 11.68
N ARG A 19 -1.08 -1.25 12.50
CA ARG A 19 -1.71 0.05 12.73
C ARG A 19 -1.53 0.86 11.47
N ILE A 20 -2.58 1.11 10.72
CA ILE A 20 -2.59 1.89 9.49
C ILE A 20 -3.24 3.23 9.76
N ASP A 21 -4.46 3.22 10.31
CA ASP A 21 -5.15 4.44 10.67
C ASP A 21 -4.77 4.94 12.08
N GLY A 22 -5.46 5.97 12.57
CA GLY A 22 -5.19 6.57 13.88
C GLY A 22 -6.11 6.12 15.01
N ARG A 23 -7.01 5.15 14.78
CA ARG A 23 -7.77 4.54 15.88
C ARG A 23 -6.94 3.47 16.58
N SER A 24 -7.32 3.15 17.82
CA SER A 24 -6.70 2.03 18.53
C SER A 24 -7.06 0.70 17.88
N GLY A 25 -6.13 -0.25 17.90
CA GLY A 25 -6.26 -1.56 17.26
C GLY A 25 -5.35 -1.72 16.05
N TYR A 26 -5.38 -2.91 15.46
CA TYR A 26 -4.66 -3.24 14.23
C TYR A 26 -5.67 -3.51 13.12
N GLU A 27 -5.33 -3.05 11.92
CA GLU A 27 -6.02 -3.40 10.70
C GLU A 27 -5.49 -4.71 10.11
N LEU A 28 -6.41 -5.55 9.64
CA LEU A 28 -6.13 -6.80 8.93
C LEU A 28 -5.87 -6.51 7.45
N VAL A 29 -4.71 -6.90 6.93
CA VAL A 29 -4.35 -6.72 5.52
C VAL A 29 -4.46 -8.07 4.81
N ILE A 30 -5.39 -8.15 3.86
CA ILE A 30 -5.78 -9.39 3.20
C ILE A 30 -5.54 -9.24 1.70
N PRO A 31 -4.69 -10.07 1.06
CA PRO A 31 -4.55 -10.07 -0.40
C PRO A 31 -5.90 -10.38 -1.07
N THR A 32 -6.24 -9.64 -2.13
CA THR A 32 -7.46 -9.87 -2.92
C THR A 32 -7.20 -10.45 -4.30
N ASN A 33 -5.94 -10.47 -4.74
CA ASN A 33 -5.49 -11.19 -5.93
C ASN A 33 -4.14 -11.88 -5.66
N GLY A 34 -3.79 -12.86 -6.50
CA GLY A 34 -2.53 -13.61 -6.41
C GLY A 34 -1.48 -13.19 -7.45
N GLN A 35 -1.67 -12.05 -8.15
CA GLN A 35 -0.72 -11.62 -9.17
C GLN A 35 0.59 -11.11 -8.55
N THR A 36 1.72 -11.44 -9.14
CA THR A 36 3.04 -11.09 -8.61
C THR A 36 3.36 -9.61 -8.83
N GLU A 37 3.08 -9.10 -10.03
CA GLU A 37 3.43 -7.73 -10.43
C GLU A 37 2.39 -6.68 -9.99
N TYR A 38 1.12 -7.08 -9.87
CA TYR A 38 0.02 -6.19 -9.48
C TYR A 38 -0.80 -6.78 -8.33
N ARG A 39 -0.46 -6.39 -7.10
CA ARG A 39 -1.11 -6.89 -5.89
C ARG A 39 -2.15 -5.91 -5.38
N THR A 40 -3.33 -6.43 -5.06
CA THR A 40 -4.38 -5.67 -4.38
C THR A 40 -4.65 -6.27 -3.02
N TYR A 41 -4.98 -5.41 -2.06
CA TYR A 41 -5.29 -5.79 -0.70
C TYR A 41 -6.58 -5.13 -0.25
N ARG A 42 -7.37 -5.87 0.53
CA ARG A 42 -8.42 -5.31 1.36
C ARG A 42 -7.87 -5.09 2.75
N VAL A 43 -8.17 -3.94 3.32
CA VAL A 43 -7.80 -3.61 4.69
C VAL A 43 -9.07 -3.60 5.53
N LEU A 44 -9.18 -4.51 6.49
CA LEU A 44 -10.33 -4.60 7.39
C LEU A 44 -9.98 -4.02 8.74
N THR A 45 -10.93 -3.31 9.34
CA THR A 45 -10.80 -2.71 10.66
C THR A 45 -12.09 -2.90 11.45
N TYR A 46 -12.02 -2.93 12.79
CA TYR A 46 -13.19 -3.14 13.64
C TYR A 46 -13.80 -1.81 14.08
N ARG A 47 -15.06 -1.57 13.75
CA ARG A 47 -15.79 -0.33 14.06
C ARG A 47 -17.20 -0.72 14.48
N ASP A 48 -17.67 -0.15 15.58
CA ASP A 48 -19.07 -0.23 16.02
C ASP A 48 -19.60 -1.67 16.03
N GLY A 49 -18.82 -2.60 16.60
CA GLY A 49 -19.22 -3.99 16.77
C GLY A 49 -18.99 -4.91 15.56
N ARG A 50 -18.36 -4.44 14.47
CA ARG A 50 -18.18 -5.25 13.26
C ARG A 50 -16.92 -4.93 12.47
N LEU A 51 -16.50 -5.86 11.60
CA LEU A 51 -15.46 -5.60 10.61
C LEU A 51 -16.01 -4.74 9.47
N VAL A 52 -15.27 -3.70 9.12
CA VAL A 52 -15.53 -2.82 7.98
C VAL A 52 -14.27 -2.65 7.15
N THR A 53 -14.40 -2.31 5.87
CA THR A 53 -13.23 -2.03 5.03
C THR A 53 -12.74 -0.60 5.25
N LEU A 54 -11.45 -0.47 5.60
CA LEU A 54 -10.73 0.79 5.60
C LEU A 54 -10.35 1.14 4.17
N LYS A 55 -11.02 2.14 3.59
CA LYS A 55 -10.67 2.68 2.28
C LYS A 55 -9.28 3.31 2.31
N THR A 56 -8.65 3.37 1.14
CA THR A 56 -7.46 4.20 0.94
C THR A 56 -7.80 5.68 1.20
N PRO A 57 -6.78 6.53 1.43
CA PRO A 57 -7.00 7.98 1.47
C PRO A 57 -7.62 8.58 0.20
N GLN A 58 -7.55 7.85 -0.92
CA GLN A 58 -8.15 8.22 -2.20
C GLN A 58 -9.58 7.65 -2.35
N SER A 59 -10.18 7.17 -1.26
CA SER A 59 -11.52 6.58 -1.22
C SER A 59 -11.70 5.28 -2.03
N ALA A 60 -10.61 4.59 -2.38
CA ALA A 60 -10.66 3.29 -3.02
C ALA A 60 -10.86 2.16 -1.99
N TRP A 61 -11.54 1.09 -2.38
CA TRP A 61 -11.77 -0.09 -1.54
C TRP A 61 -10.59 -1.06 -1.48
N SER A 62 -9.69 -0.97 -2.46
CA SER A 62 -8.49 -1.79 -2.58
C SER A 62 -7.23 -0.94 -2.45
N TRP A 63 -6.26 -1.47 -1.71
CA TRP A 63 -4.93 -0.92 -1.58
C TRP A 63 -4.02 -1.62 -2.59
N ASP A 64 -3.48 -0.87 -3.54
CA ASP A 64 -2.63 -1.40 -4.60
C ASP A 64 -1.14 -1.34 -4.22
N ILE A 65 -0.43 -2.38 -4.61
CA ILE A 65 1.02 -2.48 -4.62
C ILE A 65 1.41 -2.98 -6.02
N VAL A 66 2.27 -2.22 -6.69
CA VAL A 66 2.66 -2.51 -8.08
C VAL A 66 4.18 -2.66 -8.13
N ALA A 67 4.66 -3.71 -8.77
CA ALA A 67 6.05 -3.91 -9.17
C ALA A 67 6.07 -4.53 -10.56
N GLU A 68 5.95 -3.67 -11.56
CA GLU A 68 6.02 -4.05 -12.97
C GLU A 68 7.01 -3.14 -13.69
N TYR A 69 7.40 -3.53 -14.91
CA TYR A 69 8.32 -2.73 -15.72
C TYR A 69 7.82 -1.27 -15.93
N SER A 70 6.51 -1.09 -16.09
CA SER A 70 5.87 0.22 -16.27
C SER A 70 5.74 1.03 -14.98
N GLY A 71 5.89 0.44 -13.80
CA GLY A 71 5.83 1.22 -12.58
C GLY A 71 5.84 0.48 -11.26
N TYR A 72 5.99 1.28 -10.21
CA TYR A 72 6.07 0.84 -8.84
C TYR A 72 5.10 1.63 -7.96
N THR A 73 4.44 0.95 -7.02
CA THR A 73 3.61 1.58 -5.99
C THR A 73 3.88 0.96 -4.64
N GLY A 74 3.89 1.80 -3.61
CA GLY A 74 3.91 1.35 -2.22
C GLY A 74 3.36 2.37 -1.24
N TRP A 75 3.18 1.89 -0.01
CA TRP A 75 2.56 2.61 1.07
C TRP A 75 3.46 2.60 2.30
N SER A 76 3.61 3.75 2.94
CA SER A 76 4.33 3.86 4.22
C SER A 76 3.52 4.59 5.26
N ARG A 77 3.73 4.26 6.53
CA ARG A 77 3.12 4.95 7.66
C ARG A 77 4.18 5.61 8.53
N SER A 78 3.87 6.79 9.04
CA SER A 78 4.61 7.42 10.12
C SER A 78 3.69 8.11 11.11
N THR A 79 4.23 8.43 12.28
CA THR A 79 3.60 9.34 13.23
C THR A 79 4.51 10.55 13.39
N ARG A 80 3.97 11.76 13.28
CA ARG A 80 4.72 13.02 13.48
C ARG A 80 3.87 13.97 14.29
N ASP A 81 4.39 14.46 15.43
CA ASP A 81 3.71 15.38 16.32
C ASP A 81 2.30 14.89 16.72
N GLY A 82 2.18 13.60 17.04
CA GLY A 82 0.91 12.93 17.35
C GLY A 82 -0.03 12.67 16.16
N LYS A 83 0.32 13.12 14.95
CA LYS A 83 -0.48 12.93 13.73
C LYS A 83 -0.09 11.62 13.05
N VAL A 84 -1.08 10.79 12.74
CA VAL A 84 -0.88 9.58 11.92
C VAL A 84 -0.90 9.96 10.44
N LEU A 85 0.19 9.63 9.75
CA LEU A 85 0.40 9.92 8.35
C LEU A 85 0.54 8.63 7.56
N VAL A 86 -0.15 8.56 6.44
CA VAL A 86 0.04 7.52 5.43
C VAL A 86 0.48 8.16 4.13
N THR A 87 1.53 7.62 3.53
CA THR A 87 2.12 8.13 2.30
C THR A 87 2.01 7.07 1.22
N ARG A 88 1.38 7.44 0.10
CA ARG A 88 1.45 6.67 -1.16
C ARG A 88 2.64 7.18 -1.96
N LYS A 89 3.48 6.26 -2.42
CA LYS A 89 4.52 6.55 -3.41
C LYS A 89 4.21 5.77 -4.67
N THR A 90 4.27 6.46 -5.80
CA THR A 90 4.14 5.88 -7.14
C THR A 90 5.35 6.29 -7.96
N ALA A 91 5.81 5.44 -8.86
CA ALA A 91 6.83 5.76 -9.84
C ALA A 91 6.45 5.10 -11.16
N TYR A 92 6.09 5.89 -12.16
CA TYR A 92 5.68 5.38 -13.48
C TYR A 92 6.73 5.68 -14.53
N ARG A 93 7.00 4.70 -15.39
CA ARG A 93 8.02 4.82 -16.43
C ARG A 93 7.61 5.92 -17.41
N VAL A 94 8.54 6.83 -17.70
CA VAL A 94 8.37 7.80 -18.78
C VAL A 94 8.54 7.03 -20.10
N HIS A 95 7.54 7.15 -20.98
CA HIS A 95 7.43 6.39 -22.22
C HIS A 95 8.76 6.35 -22.99
N GLU A 96 9.15 5.16 -23.46
CA GLU A 96 10.39 4.90 -24.20
C GLU A 96 11.72 5.26 -23.50
N THR A 97 11.71 5.62 -22.20
CA THR A 97 12.92 5.93 -21.45
C THR A 97 13.14 4.99 -20.26
N SER A 98 14.38 4.85 -19.78
CA SER A 98 14.70 4.14 -18.52
C SER A 98 14.41 4.95 -17.24
N ARG A 99 13.71 6.07 -17.36
CA ARG A 99 13.44 7.01 -16.27
C ARG A 99 11.99 6.94 -15.81
N PHE A 100 11.76 7.32 -14.56
CA PHE A 100 10.45 7.24 -13.92
C PHE A 100 10.03 8.58 -13.35
N ASP A 101 8.76 8.92 -13.52
CA ASP A 101 8.14 10.03 -12.81
C ASP A 101 7.59 9.52 -11.48
N ARG A 102 8.23 9.94 -10.40
CA ARG A 102 7.85 9.57 -9.04
C ARG A 102 6.95 10.62 -8.43
N ARG A 103 5.85 10.19 -7.82
CA ARG A 103 4.96 11.02 -7.00
C ARG A 103 4.86 10.47 -5.59
N THR A 104 5.04 11.34 -4.60
CA THR A 104 4.83 11.03 -3.19
C THR A 104 3.64 11.85 -2.70
N THR A 105 2.62 11.22 -2.13
CA THR A 105 1.44 11.93 -1.62
C THR A 105 1.16 11.45 -0.20
N THR A 106 1.16 12.40 0.74
CA THR A 106 0.94 12.13 2.16
C THR A 106 -0.44 12.59 2.57
N TYR A 107 -1.11 11.76 3.35
CA TYR A 107 -2.44 11.96 3.89
C TYR A 107 -2.36 11.85 5.40
N GLN A 108 -3.24 12.57 6.09
CA GLN A 108 -3.35 12.51 7.53
C GLN A 108 -4.64 11.79 7.91
N TRP A 109 -4.59 10.93 8.93
CA TRP A 109 -5.80 10.49 9.62
C TRP A 109 -6.24 11.58 10.61
N LYS A 110 -7.44 12.12 10.46
CA LYS A 110 -7.99 13.15 11.34
C LYS A 110 -9.49 12.93 11.49
N ASN A 111 -10.00 13.05 12.73
CA ASN A 111 -11.43 12.96 13.03
C ASN A 111 -12.09 11.67 12.49
N GLY A 112 -11.37 10.54 12.56
CA GLY A 112 -11.90 9.25 12.14
C GLY A 112 -11.98 9.01 10.63
N ALA A 113 -11.31 9.85 9.82
CA ALA A 113 -11.22 9.69 8.38
C ALA A 113 -9.86 10.13 7.82
N TRP A 114 -9.56 9.76 6.58
CA TRP A 114 -8.44 10.33 5.84
C TRP A 114 -8.75 11.76 5.40
N SER A 115 -7.79 12.66 5.57
CA SER A 115 -7.85 14.01 5.01
C SER A 115 -7.60 14.01 3.50
N ARG A 116 -7.86 15.15 2.86
CA ARG A 116 -7.21 15.48 1.59
C ARG A 116 -5.67 15.42 1.74
N PRO A 117 -4.91 15.26 0.64
CA PRO A 117 -3.45 15.29 0.71
C PRO A 117 -2.94 16.51 1.49
N VAL A 118 -2.08 16.26 2.48
CA VAL A 118 -1.41 17.32 3.25
C VAL A 118 -0.04 17.69 2.68
N ALA A 119 0.51 16.81 1.83
CA ALA A 119 1.70 17.09 1.03
C ALA A 119 1.67 16.25 -0.26
N SER A 120 2.18 16.81 -1.35
CA SER A 120 2.44 16.06 -2.58
C SER A 120 3.72 16.58 -3.22
N THR A 121 4.63 15.68 -3.58
CA THR A 121 5.86 16.02 -4.29
C THR A 121 5.99 15.18 -5.54
N ARG A 122 6.61 15.76 -6.57
CA ARG A 122 6.98 15.09 -7.82
C ARG A 122 8.49 15.13 -7.97
N ASN A 123 9.07 14.00 -8.31
CA ASN A 123 10.46 13.89 -8.75
C ASN A 123 10.43 13.30 -10.17
N ALA A 124 10.64 14.17 -11.16
CA ALA A 124 10.60 13.78 -12.55
C ALA A 124 11.90 13.06 -12.94
N ARG A 125 11.79 12.10 -13.85
CA ARG A 125 12.95 11.36 -14.40
C ARG A 125 13.89 10.74 -13.37
N ALA A 126 13.33 10.20 -12.27
CA ALA A 126 14.07 9.39 -11.30
C ALA A 126 14.72 8.17 -11.97
N SER A 127 15.81 7.68 -11.38
CA SER A 127 16.43 6.42 -11.78
C SER A 127 15.53 5.22 -11.45
N GLN A 128 15.76 4.10 -12.15
CA GLN A 128 15.06 2.84 -11.86
C GLN A 128 15.23 2.41 -10.40
N LYS A 129 16.45 2.44 -9.85
CA LYS A 129 16.69 2.12 -8.42
C LYS A 129 15.87 3.00 -7.47
N ALA A 130 15.75 4.29 -7.77
CA ALA A 130 14.93 5.19 -6.97
C ALA A 130 13.43 4.91 -7.13
N ALA A 131 13.00 4.45 -8.31
CA ALA A 131 11.63 4.01 -8.58
C ALA A 131 11.30 2.74 -7.81
N GLU A 132 12.14 1.70 -7.88
CA GLU A 132 11.97 0.42 -7.17
C GLU A 132 11.88 0.62 -5.65
N SER A 133 12.63 1.58 -5.09
CA SER A 133 12.60 1.88 -3.64
C SER A 133 11.24 2.29 -3.08
N VAL A 134 10.26 2.60 -3.94
CA VAL A 134 8.90 2.97 -3.51
C VAL A 134 8.02 1.77 -3.23
N PHE A 135 8.39 0.59 -3.74
CA PHE A 135 7.58 -0.61 -3.77
C PHE A 135 7.22 -1.14 -2.38
N GLY A 136 6.03 -1.71 -2.28
CA GLY A 136 5.63 -2.58 -1.18
C GLY A 136 5.06 -1.87 0.04
N TRP A 137 4.75 -2.70 1.05
CA TRP A 137 4.29 -2.25 2.35
C TRP A 137 5.49 -1.84 3.21
N ASN A 138 5.63 -0.53 3.42
CA ASN A 138 6.61 0.08 4.29
C ASN A 138 5.93 0.54 5.59
N ILE A 139 5.16 -0.38 6.19
CA ILE A 139 4.40 -0.18 7.42
C ILE A 139 4.84 -1.26 8.41
N PRO A 140 5.17 -0.90 9.67
CA PRO A 140 5.54 -1.88 10.68
C PRO A 140 4.53 -3.02 10.79
N TYR A 141 5.04 -4.24 11.07
CA TYR A 141 4.27 -5.49 11.21
C TYR A 141 3.66 -6.08 9.93
N LEU A 142 3.76 -5.39 8.79
CA LEU A 142 3.47 -6.00 7.49
C LEU A 142 4.73 -6.64 6.90
N LYS A 143 4.53 -7.73 6.16
CA LYS A 143 5.62 -8.38 5.44
C LYS A 143 6.10 -7.45 4.33
N ARG A 144 7.42 -7.29 4.22
CA ARG A 144 8.00 -6.67 3.03
C ARG A 144 7.78 -7.59 1.83
N LEU A 145 7.61 -6.96 0.68
CA LEU A 145 7.44 -7.61 -0.62
C LEU A 145 8.71 -7.42 -1.44
#